data_AF-A0A371GHZ5-F1
#
_entry.id   AF-A0A371GHZ5-F1
#
_cell.length_a   1.000
_cell.length_b   1.000
_cell.length_c   1.000
_cell.angle_alpha   90.00
_cell.angle_beta   90.00
_cell.angle_gamma   90.00
#
_symmetry.space_group_name_H-M   'P 1'
#
loop_
_entity.id
_entity.type
_entity.pdbx_description
1 polymer ?
#
loop_
_entity_poly.entity_id
_entity_poly.type
_entity_poly.pdbx_seq_one_letter_code
_entity_poly.pdbx_strand_id
1 'polypeptide(L)'
;MLSSNIKGVVNGFPLRIEAEKVVEKTVEMNGEFLKKMFEKIDWKAFVDASRAMGYTELPEEADSSMLDSDEFLNRFHHALLELHLEEGALVCPETGRRFPINKGIPNMLLHEDEGYKAAKGKLNRIKSLPFPVIKREKEIAKTVRNNAFPQ
;
A
#
# COMPACT_ATOMS: atom_id res chain seq x y z
N MET A 1 -2.93 1.84 4.26
CA MET A 1 -1.68 2.59 4.51
C MET A 1 -0.86 2.68 3.23
N LEU A 2 -0.15 3.78 3.02
CA LEU A 2 0.70 3.99 1.84
C LEU A 2 2.04 3.27 2.03
N SER A 3 2.51 2.59 0.99
CA SER A 3 3.82 1.91 0.97
C SER A 3 4.49 2.15 -0.39
N SER A 4 5.83 2.13 -0.41
CA SER A 4 6.58 2.27 -1.66
C SER A 4 6.43 1.01 -2.52
N ASN A 5 6.02 1.19 -3.77
CA ASN A 5 5.85 0.12 -4.75
C ASN A 5 6.95 0.07 -5.82
N ILE A 6 8.05 0.79 -5.59
CA ILE A 6 9.20 0.83 -6.50
C ILE A 6 9.77 -0.58 -6.70
N LYS A 7 10.21 -0.85 -7.93
CA LYS A 7 10.82 -2.13 -8.29
C LYS A 7 12.04 -2.44 -7.41
N GLY A 8 12.07 -3.66 -6.87
CA GLY A 8 13.19 -4.15 -6.07
C GLY A 8 13.11 -3.83 -4.57
N VAL A 9 12.15 -3.00 -4.16
CA VAL A 9 11.90 -2.71 -2.73
C VAL A 9 11.22 -3.90 -2.07
N VAL A 10 11.83 -4.41 -1.01
CA VAL A 10 11.29 -5.47 -0.16
C VAL A 10 10.58 -4.85 1.05
N ASN A 11 11.15 -3.77 1.61
CA ASN A 11 10.63 -3.09 2.80
C ASN A 11 10.27 -1.63 2.47
N GLY A 12 9.10 -1.43 1.86
CA GLY A 12 8.61 -0.11 1.42
C GLY A 12 7.82 0.67 2.47
N PHE A 13 7.75 0.18 3.72
CA PHE A 13 6.97 0.75 4.80
C PHE A 13 7.74 0.68 6.14
N PRO A 14 7.63 1.69 7.02
CA PRO A 14 6.92 2.96 6.83
C PRO A 14 7.69 3.94 5.93
N LEU A 15 6.95 4.81 5.25
CA LEU A 15 7.54 5.93 4.52
C LEU A 15 7.90 7.03 5.53
N ARG A 16 9.09 7.61 5.41
CA ARG A 16 9.50 8.74 6.26
C ARG A 16 8.73 9.99 5.84
N ILE A 17 8.19 10.72 6.80
CA ILE A 17 7.49 11.97 6.55
C ILE A 17 8.47 13.13 6.69
N GLU A 18 8.58 13.95 5.65
CA GLU A 18 9.21 15.27 5.72
C GLU A 18 8.10 16.31 5.65
N ALA A 19 7.70 16.83 6.81
CA ALA A 19 6.64 17.83 6.91
C ALA A 19 7.18 19.24 6.67
N GLU A 20 6.59 19.96 5.72
CA GLU A 20 6.87 21.38 5.47
C GLU A 20 5.74 22.26 6.04
N LYS A 21 4.49 21.87 5.79
CA LYS A 21 3.31 22.56 6.28
C LYS A 21 2.29 21.57 6.83
N VAL A 22 1.97 21.69 8.11
CA VAL A 22 0.91 20.92 8.78
C VAL A 22 -0.22 21.86 9.16
N VAL A 23 -1.45 21.40 8.96
CA VAL A 23 -2.69 22.12 9.30
C VAL A 23 -3.54 21.23 10.18
N GLU A 24 -4.06 21.81 11.25
CA GLU A 24 -4.99 21.14 12.14
C GLU A 24 -6.43 21.40 11.71
N LYS A 25 -7.26 20.35 11.69
CA LYS A 25 -8.70 20.45 11.41
C LYS A 25 -9.47 19.69 12.47
N THR A 26 -10.38 20.37 13.15
CA THR A 26 -11.24 19.74 14.14
C THR A 26 -12.20 18.74 13.49
N VAL A 27 -12.22 17.52 13.99
CA VAL A 27 -13.10 16.43 13.52
C VAL A 27 -13.91 15.89 14.69
N GLU A 28 -15.15 15.43 14.45
CA GLU A 28 -15.95 14.82 15.51
C GLU A 28 -15.28 13.53 16.03
N MET A 29 -15.24 13.38 17.36
CA MET A 29 -14.65 12.21 18.01
C MET A 29 -15.59 11.00 17.92
N ASN A 30 -15.09 9.89 17.37
CA ASN A 30 -15.80 8.61 17.34
C ASN A 30 -14.92 7.49 17.93
N GLY A 31 -15.15 7.17 19.20
CA GLY A 31 -14.36 6.16 19.92
C GLY A 31 -14.44 4.76 19.31
N GLU A 32 -15.59 4.34 18.80
CA GLU A 32 -15.75 3.01 18.18
C GLU A 32 -14.92 2.89 16.89
N PHE A 33 -14.86 3.97 16.10
CA PHE A 33 -14.01 4.04 14.91
C PHE A 33 -12.52 3.94 15.27
N LEU A 34 -12.09 4.67 16.30
CA LEU A 34 -10.70 4.66 16.76
C LEU A 34 -10.27 3.27 17.23
N LYS A 35 -11.10 2.59 18.02
CA LYS A 35 -10.82 1.21 18.48
C LYS A 35 -10.62 0.25 17.30
N LYS A 36 -11.50 0.29 16.30
CA LYS A 36 -11.38 -0.54 15.08
C LYS A 36 -10.18 -0.18 14.22
N MET A 37 -9.75 1.09 14.26
CA MET A 37 -8.60 1.54 13.49
C MET A 37 -7.28 1.16 14.16
N PHE A 38 -7.23 1.22 15.49
CA PHE A 38 -6.06 0.84 16.29
C PHE A 38 -5.58 -0.57 15.95
N GLU A 39 -6.49 -1.53 15.78
CA GLU A 39 -6.17 -2.92 15.38
C GLU A 39 -5.52 -3.05 14.00
N LYS A 40 -5.65 -2.04 13.13
CA LYS A 40 -5.15 -2.04 11.75
C LYS A 40 -3.91 -1.17 11.55
N ILE A 41 -3.59 -0.35 12.53
CA ILE A 41 -2.47 0.59 12.47
C ILE A 41 -1.21 -0.10 12.98
N ASP A 42 -0.09 0.13 12.29
CA ASP A 42 1.22 -0.11 12.88
C ASP A 42 1.55 1.06 13.82
N TRP A 43 1.53 0.79 15.13
CA TRP A 43 1.68 1.84 16.15
C TRP A 43 3.03 2.55 16.06
N LYS A 44 4.12 1.81 15.81
CA LYS A 44 5.47 2.39 15.73
C LYS A 44 5.58 3.34 14.55
N ALA A 45 5.10 2.91 13.38
CA ALA A 45 5.04 3.76 12.20
C ALA A 45 4.17 5.01 12.42
N PHE A 46 3.08 4.89 13.16
CA PHE A 46 2.19 6.00 13.47
C PHE A 46 2.82 7.02 14.42
N VAL A 47 3.46 6.58 15.50
CA VAL A 47 4.17 7.47 16.44
C VAL A 47 5.29 8.22 15.72
N ASP A 48 6.08 7.52 14.89
CA ASP A 48 7.14 8.16 14.10
C ASP A 48 6.58 9.20 13.13
N ALA A 49 5.44 8.90 12.48
CA ALA A 49 4.74 9.83 11.61
C ALA A 49 4.23 11.07 12.36
N SER A 50 3.62 10.89 13.53
CA SER A 50 3.14 12.00 14.37
C SER A 50 4.30 12.89 14.83
N ARG A 51 5.43 12.29 15.26
CA ARG A 51 6.64 13.03 15.64
C ARG A 51 7.20 13.83 14.48
N ALA A 52 7.23 13.26 13.28
CA ALA A 52 7.67 13.97 12.07
C ALA A 52 6.78 15.15 11.68
N MET A 53 5.49 15.12 12.07
CA MET A 53 4.56 16.24 11.92
C MET A 53 4.60 17.24 13.09
N GLY A 54 5.48 17.03 14.08
CA GLY A 54 5.62 17.91 15.25
C GLY A 54 4.74 17.56 16.45
N TYR A 55 4.07 16.41 16.45
CA TYR A 55 3.21 15.97 17.55
C TYR A 55 3.84 14.83 18.35
N THR A 56 4.17 15.08 19.61
CA THR A 56 4.93 14.17 20.48
C THR A 56 4.17 13.66 21.71
N GLU A 57 2.86 13.93 21.79
CA GLU A 57 2.03 13.59 22.96
C GLU A 57 1.60 12.11 23.01
N LEU A 58 1.90 11.36 21.95
CA LEU A 58 1.62 9.92 21.87
C LEU A 58 2.66 9.10 22.64
N PRO A 59 2.23 8.05 23.37
CA PRO A 59 3.15 7.13 24.02
C PRO A 59 3.90 6.27 22.98
N GLU A 60 5.11 5.84 23.33
CA GLU A 60 5.96 5.02 22.46
C GLU A 60 5.38 3.62 22.20
N GLU A 61 4.70 3.07 23.20
CA GLU A 61 3.96 1.81 23.11
C GLU A 61 2.53 2.04 23.55
N ALA A 62 1.59 1.38 22.87
CA ALA A 62 0.18 1.41 23.23
C ALA A 62 -0.43 0.02 23.12
N ASP A 63 -1.32 -0.27 24.06
CA ASP A 63 -2.08 -1.52 24.12
C ASP A 63 -3.57 -1.26 23.98
N SER A 64 -4.32 -2.30 23.64
CA SER A 64 -5.79 -2.22 23.52
C SER A 64 -6.48 -1.78 24.81
N SER A 65 -5.86 -2.00 25.97
CA SER A 65 -6.34 -1.53 27.28
C SER A 65 -6.29 -0.01 27.44
N MET A 66 -5.41 0.68 26.71
CA MET A 66 -5.31 2.14 26.75
C MET A 66 -6.47 2.81 26.01
N LEU A 67 -7.14 2.10 25.11
CA LEU A 67 -8.30 2.59 24.35
C LEU A 67 -9.55 2.82 25.22
N ASP A 68 -9.55 2.41 26.48
CA ASP A 68 -10.63 2.70 27.42
C ASP A 68 -10.43 4.03 28.16
N SER A 69 -9.25 4.64 28.02
CA SER A 69 -8.99 5.99 28.54
C SER A 69 -9.40 7.06 27.52
N ASP A 70 -10.33 7.92 27.92
CA ASP A 70 -10.76 9.07 27.10
C ASP A 70 -9.60 10.01 26.77
N GLU A 71 -8.62 10.14 27.67
CA GLU A 71 -7.43 10.97 27.43
C GLU A 71 -6.58 10.40 26.29
N PHE A 72 -6.37 9.08 26.26
CA PHE A 72 -5.63 8.42 25.20
C PHE A 72 -6.39 8.49 23.87
N LEU A 73 -7.72 8.25 23.90
CA LEU A 73 -8.56 8.36 22.72
C LEU A 73 -8.53 9.76 22.11
N ASN A 74 -8.54 10.82 22.93
CA ASN A 74 -8.44 12.20 22.45
C ASN A 74 -7.10 12.48 21.77
N ARG A 75 -5.97 12.08 22.37
CA ARG A 75 -4.64 12.25 21.76
C ARG A 75 -4.49 11.45 20.47
N PHE A 76 -5.01 10.23 20.47
CA PHE A 76 -5.01 9.35 19.30
C PHE A 76 -5.89 9.91 18.17
N HIS A 77 -7.08 10.40 18.50
CA HIS A 77 -7.99 11.07 17.58
C HIS A 77 -7.32 12.28 16.92
N HIS A 78 -6.76 13.18 17.73
CA HIS A 78 -6.06 14.37 17.27
C HIS A 78 -4.95 14.01 16.28
N ALA A 79 -4.08 13.08 16.67
CA ALA A 79 -2.96 12.66 15.83
C ALA A 79 -3.38 11.99 14.52
N LEU A 80 -4.51 11.26 14.52
CA LEU A 80 -4.95 10.45 13.38
C LEU A 80 -5.83 11.23 12.40
N LEU A 81 -6.70 12.10 12.91
CA LEU A 81 -7.78 12.73 12.14
C LEU A 81 -7.68 14.25 12.06
N GLU A 82 -7.04 14.89 13.04
CA GLU A 82 -6.97 16.36 13.09
C GLU A 82 -5.69 16.91 12.46
N LEU A 83 -4.58 16.15 12.50
CA LEU A 83 -3.32 16.54 11.87
C LEU A 83 -3.30 16.22 10.37
N HIS A 84 -3.31 17.27 9.55
CA HIS A 84 -3.20 17.15 8.10
C HIS A 84 -1.89 17.74 7.58
N LEU A 85 -1.09 16.91 6.91
CA LEU A 85 0.08 17.37 6.19
C LEU A 85 -0.35 18.04 4.87
N GLU A 86 -0.29 19.37 4.76
CA GLU A 86 -0.64 20.09 3.53
C GLU A 86 0.47 20.06 2.49
N GLU A 87 1.72 20.29 2.91
CA GLU A 87 2.90 20.34 2.04
C GLU A 87 4.05 19.58 2.68
N GLY A 88 4.76 18.78 1.88
CA GLY A 88 5.87 17.96 2.35
C GLY A 88 6.21 16.84 1.37
N ALA A 89 6.86 15.79 1.86
CA ALA A 89 7.16 14.61 1.07
C ALA A 89 7.13 13.32 1.91
N LEU A 90 6.78 12.20 1.26
CA LEU A 90 6.99 10.86 1.79
C LEU A 90 8.25 10.27 1.16
N VAL A 91 9.18 9.80 1.96
CA VAL A 91 10.47 9.26 1.48
C VAL A 91 10.51 7.76 1.72
N CYS A 92 10.78 7.01 0.66
CA CYS A 92 10.99 5.57 0.76
C CYS A 92 12.30 5.28 1.51
N PRO A 93 12.29 4.46 2.58
CA PRO A 93 13.49 4.21 3.38
C PRO A 93 14.57 3.43 2.63
N GLU A 94 14.19 2.60 1.66
CA GLU A 94 15.13 1.72 0.95
C GLU A 94 15.74 2.38 -0.29
N THR A 95 14.95 3.18 -1.02
CA THR A 95 15.37 3.80 -2.29
C THR A 95 15.70 5.29 -2.17
N GLY A 96 15.27 5.93 -1.08
CA GLY A 96 15.33 7.39 -0.95
C GLY A 96 14.39 8.14 -1.89
N ARG A 97 13.54 7.46 -2.66
CA ARG A 97 12.59 8.11 -3.56
C ARG A 97 11.60 8.95 -2.76
N ARG A 98 11.47 10.21 -3.18
CA ARG A 98 10.56 11.21 -2.60
C ARG A 98 9.25 11.25 -3.38
N PHE A 99 8.14 11.13 -2.67
CA PHE A 99 6.78 11.31 -3.15
C PHE A 99 6.25 12.64 -2.61
N PRO A 100 6.15 13.69 -3.44
CA PRO A 100 5.75 15.01 -2.96
C PRO A 100 4.27 15.02 -2.55
N ILE A 101 3.96 15.78 -1.51
CA ILE A 101 2.61 16.06 -1.03
C ILE A 101 2.31 17.53 -1.34
N ASN A 102 1.19 17.76 -2.01
CA ASN A 102 0.70 19.10 -2.32
C ASN A 102 -0.79 19.18 -2.02
N LYS A 103 -1.22 20.17 -1.23
CA LYS A 103 -2.61 20.34 -0.76
C LYS A 103 -3.16 19.09 -0.07
N GLY A 104 -2.30 18.39 0.68
CA GLY A 104 -2.64 17.16 1.38
C GLY A 104 -2.84 15.93 0.51
N ILE A 105 -2.52 16.01 -0.78
CA ILE A 105 -2.61 14.87 -1.70
C ILE A 105 -1.19 14.36 -2.02
N PRO A 106 -0.81 13.15 -1.56
CA PRO A 106 0.47 12.54 -1.92
C PRO A 106 0.46 12.08 -3.37
N ASN A 107 1.48 12.48 -4.14
CA ASN A 107 1.72 11.98 -5.48
C ASN A 107 2.58 10.71 -5.44
N MET A 108 1.94 9.54 -5.52
CA MET A 108 2.57 8.21 -5.49
C MET A 108 2.83 7.63 -6.89
N LEU A 109 2.76 8.46 -7.95
CA LEU A 109 3.01 8.00 -9.31
C LEU A 109 4.50 7.67 -9.51
N LEU A 110 4.75 6.56 -10.18
CA LEU A 110 6.08 6.08 -10.55
C LEU A 110 6.31 6.31 -12.03
N HIS A 111 7.55 6.60 -12.41
CA HIS A 111 7.94 6.59 -13.82
C HIS A 111 8.00 5.17 -14.37
N GLU A 112 7.93 5.00 -15.69
CA GLU A 112 7.94 3.69 -16.36
C GLU A 112 9.16 2.83 -15.96
N ASP A 113 10.31 3.48 -15.75
CA ASP A 113 11.55 2.83 -15.31
C ASP A 113 11.52 2.39 -13.83
N GLU A 114 10.72 3.08 -13.00
CA GLU A 114 10.57 2.81 -11.56
C GLU A 114 9.44 1.80 -11.29
N GLY A 115 8.46 1.74 -12.21
CA GLY A 115 7.18 1.07 -12.05
C GLY A 115 7.02 -0.18 -12.91
N TYR A 116 7.77 -1.24 -12.64
CA TYR A 116 7.32 -2.60 -12.97
C TYR A 116 7.83 -3.57 -11.91
N LYS A 117 6.93 -4.00 -11.00
CA LYS A 117 7.13 -5.23 -10.24
C LYS A 117 7.10 -6.38 -11.24
N ALA A 118 8.27 -6.79 -11.74
CA ALA A 118 8.41 -8.11 -12.31
C ALA A 118 8.06 -9.10 -11.20
N ALA A 119 6.93 -9.78 -11.31
CA ALA A 119 6.59 -10.90 -10.44
C ALA A 119 7.70 -11.94 -10.56
N LYS A 120 8.70 -11.89 -9.68
CA LYS A 120 9.71 -12.94 -9.57
C LYS A 120 9.05 -14.15 -8.90
N GLY A 121 8.60 -15.07 -9.74
CA GLY A 121 8.63 -16.51 -9.45
C GLY A 121 7.38 -17.14 -8.83
N LYS A 122 6.50 -17.65 -9.70
CA LYS A 122 6.10 -19.07 -9.71
C LYS A 122 5.93 -19.54 -11.16
N LEU A 123 7.04 -19.67 -11.89
CA LEU A 123 7.10 -20.53 -13.08
C LEU A 123 8.17 -21.60 -12.89
N ASN A 124 8.08 -22.33 -11.78
CA ASN A 124 8.68 -23.65 -11.67
C ASN A 124 7.53 -24.65 -11.66
N ARG A 125 7.31 -25.29 -12.81
CA ARG A 125 6.93 -26.71 -13.00
C ARG A 125 6.00 -26.93 -14.20
N ILE A 126 6.50 -26.69 -15.42
CA ILE A 126 6.16 -27.53 -16.60
C ILE A 126 7.42 -27.65 -17.47
N LYS A 127 8.47 -28.28 -16.93
CA LYS A 127 9.55 -28.89 -17.72
C LYS A 127 9.52 -30.39 -17.49
N SER A 128 8.40 -31.04 -17.83
CA SER A 128 8.31 -32.51 -17.95
C SER A 128 6.93 -32.90 -18.47
N LEU A 129 6.57 -32.45 -19.67
CA LEU A 129 5.61 -33.20 -20.47
C LEU A 129 6.34 -33.62 -21.74
N PRO A 130 6.43 -34.94 -22.03
CA PRO A 130 6.97 -35.39 -23.30
C PRO A 130 6.09 -34.84 -24.42
N PHE A 131 6.72 -34.26 -25.44
CA PHE A 131 6.17 -34.13 -26.78
C PHE A 131 5.60 -35.52 -27.18
N PRO A 132 4.27 -35.73 -27.19
CA PRO A 132 3.55 -35.83 -28.47
C PRO A 132 2.03 -35.57 -28.34
N VAL A 133 1.57 -34.32 -28.22
CA VAL A 133 0.11 -34.01 -28.31
C VAL A 133 -0.17 -32.77 -29.15
N ILE A 134 0.58 -32.59 -30.25
CA ILE A 134 0.30 -31.51 -31.24
C ILE A 134 0.00 -32.09 -32.64
N LYS A 135 -0.18 -33.41 -32.76
CA LYS A 135 -0.45 -34.08 -34.04
C LYS A 135 -1.82 -34.74 -34.18
N ARG A 136 -2.86 -34.29 -33.44
CA ARG A 136 -4.23 -34.78 -33.64
C ARG A 136 -5.30 -33.74 -33.96
N GLU A 137 -5.02 -32.44 -33.85
CA GLU A 137 -6.03 -31.42 -34.20
C GLU A 137 -5.98 -30.97 -35.67
N LYS A 138 -4.92 -31.27 -36.43
CA LYS A 138 -4.87 -30.94 -37.87
C LYS A 138 -5.56 -31.97 -38.78
N GLU A 139 -5.90 -33.16 -38.27
CA GLU A 139 -6.66 -34.15 -39.05
C GLU A 139 -8.18 -34.01 -38.89
N ILE A 140 -8.66 -33.51 -37.76
CA ILE A 140 -10.11 -33.36 -37.51
C ILE A 140 -10.67 -32.13 -38.24
N ALA A 141 -9.87 -31.07 -38.41
CA ALA A 141 -10.29 -29.85 -39.12
C ALA A 141 -10.36 -30.02 -40.66
N LYS A 142 -9.84 -31.12 -41.22
CA LYS A 142 -9.91 -31.40 -42.67
C LYS A 142 -11.13 -32.23 -43.06
N THR A 143 -11.69 -33.00 -42.12
CA THR A 143 -12.89 -33.82 -42.35
C THR A 143 -14.20 -33.03 -42.24
N VAL A 144 -14.25 -31.97 -41.43
CA VAL A 144 -15.48 -31.15 -41.28
C VAL A 144 -15.70 -30.18 -42.45
N ARG A 145 -14.65 -29.81 -43.20
CA ARG A 145 -14.77 -28.87 -44.33
C ARG A 145 -15.22 -29.52 -45.65
N ASN A 146 -15.19 -30.85 -45.75
CA ASN A 146 -15.55 -31.57 -46.99
C ASN A 146 -16.99 -32.13 -47.01
N ASN A 147 -17.80 -31.92 -45.96
CA ASN A 147 -19.16 -32.47 -45.87
C ASN A 147 -20.28 -31.41 -45.72
N ALA A 148 -20.01 -30.15 -46.00
CA ALA A 148 -21.03 -29.09 -46.00
C ALA A 148 -21.12 -28.41 -47.37
N PHE A 149 -21.41 -29.20 -48.41
CA PHE A 149 -22.14 -28.80 -49.63
C PHE A 149 -22.28 -30.05 -50.54
N PRO A 150 -23.38 -30.79 -50.50
CA PRO A 150 -23.97 -31.37 -51.68
C PRO A 150 -24.96 -30.38 -52.31
N GLN A 151 -25.05 -30.47 -53.64
CA GLN A 151 -25.97 -29.76 -54.53
C GLN A 151 -27.40 -29.69 -54.01
#